data_AF-A0A955N1S8-F1
#
_entry.id   AF-A0A955N1S8-F1
#
_cell.length_a   1.000
_cell.length_b   1.000
_cell.length_c   1.000
_cell.angle_alpha   90.00
_cell.angle_beta   90.00
_cell.angle_gamma   90.00
#
_symmetry.space_group_name_H-M   'P 1'
#
loop_
_entity.id
_entity.type
_entity.pdbx_description
1 polymer ?
#
loop_
_entity_poly.entity_id
_entity_poly.type
_entity_poly.pdbx_seq_one_letter_code
_entity_poly.pdbx_strand_id
1 'polypeptide(L)' 'MMDPLAQTRDFFRLERDPFAPTADPEFFYFTIEYERCIFGLKRSIDSRYGIVTILGNYGTGKTSLMRALLAH' A
#
# COMPACT_ATOMS: atom_id res chain seq x y z
N MET A 1 -7.68 -28.29 -17.54
CA MET A 1 -7.15 -27.02 -18.06
C MET A 1 -6.03 -26.61 -17.09
N MET A 2 -4.78 -26.52 -17.55
CA MET A 2 -3.67 -26.09 -16.69
C MET A 2 -3.79 -24.60 -16.40
N ASP A 3 -3.64 -24.18 -15.15
CA ASP A 3 -3.60 -22.77 -14.76
C ASP A 3 -2.30 -22.13 -15.29
N PRO A 4 -2.37 -21.16 -16.23
CA PRO A 4 -1.19 -20.47 -16.76
C PRO A 4 -0.37 -19.73 -15.69
N LEU A 5 -1.01 -19.34 -14.58
CA LEU A 5 -0.36 -18.64 -13.48
C LEU A 5 0.47 -19.57 -12.60
N ALA A 6 0.06 -20.84 -12.46
CA ALA A 6 0.83 -21.85 -11.75
C ALA A 6 2.22 -22.06 -12.37
N GLN A 7 2.30 -22.13 -13.71
CA GLN A 7 3.57 -22.28 -14.43
C GLN A 7 4.47 -21.04 -14.29
N THR A 8 3.87 -19.85 -14.18
CA THR A 8 4.59 -18.59 -13.97
C THR A 8 5.21 -18.55 -12.56
N ARG A 9 4.46 -18.95 -11.54
CA ARG A 9 4.94 -18.97 -10.15
C ARG A 9 6.13 -19.92 -9.97
N ASP A 10 6.06 -21.11 -10.56
CA ASP A 10 7.16 -22.09 -10.48
C ASP A 10 8.41 -21.61 -11.24
N PHE A 11 8.22 -21.00 -12.42
CA PHE A 11 9.32 -20.45 -13.22
C PHE A 11 10.06 -19.32 -12.49
N PHE A 12 9.32 -18.39 -11.87
CA PHE A 12 9.88 -17.26 -11.12
C PHE A 12 10.16 -17.57 -9.64
N ARG A 13 9.86 -18.79 -9.17
CA ARG A 13 9.98 -19.23 -7.77
C ARG A 13 9.25 -18.31 -6.79
N LEU A 14 8.04 -17.90 -7.15
CA LEU A 14 7.21 -17.01 -6.33
C LEU A 14 6.41 -17.82 -5.29
N GLU A 15 6.54 -17.45 -4.02
CA GLU A 15 5.81 -18.10 -2.93
C GLU A 15 4.30 -17.83 -3.01
N ARG A 16 3.89 -16.68 -3.57
CA ARG A 16 2.50 -16.24 -3.67
C ARG A 16 2.11 -15.87 -5.10
N ASP A 17 0.81 -15.73 -5.34
CA ASP A 17 0.28 -15.26 -6.62
C ASP A 17 0.60 -13.76 -6.76
N PRO A 18 1.42 -13.35 -7.77
CA PRO A 18 1.81 -11.95 -7.95
C PRO A 18 0.66 -11.05 -8.42
N PHE A 19 -0.46 -11.61 -8.88
CA PHE A 19 -1.60 -10.84 -9.40
C PHE A 19 -2.89 -11.10 -8.61
N ALA A 20 -2.76 -11.43 -7.33
CA ALA A 20 -3.90 -11.57 -6.44
C ALA A 20 -4.77 -10.28 -6.46
N PRO A 21 -6.10 -10.41 -6.55
CA PRO A 21 -7.00 -9.26 -6.69
C PRO A 21 -7.10 -8.40 -5.41
N THR A 22 -6.59 -8.92 -4.29
CA THR A 22 -6.57 -8.24 -3.00
C THR A 22 -5.18 -7.66 -2.71
N ALA A 23 -5.13 -6.39 -2.33
CA ALA A 23 -3.92 -5.77 -1.79
C ALA A 23 -3.61 -6.39 -0.42
N ASP A 24 -2.65 -7.32 -0.40
CA ASP A 24 -2.17 -7.95 0.84
C ASP A 24 -1.27 -6.97 1.61
N PRO A 25 -1.60 -6.64 2.87
CA PRO A 25 -0.82 -5.71 3.69
C PRO A 25 0.65 -6.10 3.86
N GLU A 26 1.01 -7.37 3.72
CA GLU A 26 2.41 -7.82 3.82
C GLU A 26 3.29 -7.29 2.68
N PHE A 27 2.71 -6.91 1.54
CA PHE A 27 3.44 -6.23 0.45
C PHE A 27 3.49 -4.71 0.62
N PHE A 28 3.01 -4.19 1.75
CA PHE A 28 3.09 -2.76 2.01
C PHE A 28 4.54 -2.33 2.27
N TYR A 29 5.15 -1.67 1.28
CA TYR A 29 6.51 -1.16 1.38
C TYR A 29 6.55 0.26 1.93
N PHE A 30 7.13 0.43 3.12
CA PHE A 30 7.33 1.74 3.74
C PHE A 30 8.49 2.48 3.05
N THR A 31 8.16 3.43 2.18
CA THR A 31 9.15 4.37 1.64
C THR A 31 9.35 5.55 2.59
N ILE A 32 10.42 6.31 2.39
CA ILE A 32 10.66 7.54 3.16
C ILE A 32 9.58 8.60 2.91
N GLU A 33 9.01 8.65 1.70
CA GLU A 33 7.88 9.52 1.37
C GLU A 33 6.63 9.15 2.17
N TYR A 34 6.43 7.85 2.39
CA TYR A 34 5.33 7.34 3.18
C TYR A 34 5.46 7.75 4.66
N GLU A 35 6.64 7.57 5.24
CA GLU A 35 6.92 8.01 6.62
C GLU A 35 6.67 9.52 6.78
N ARG A 36 7.15 10.33 5.84
CA ARG A 36 6.91 11.78 5.82
C ARG A 36 5.42 12.11 5.72
N CYS A 37 4.69 11.38 4.89
CA CYS A 37 3.25 11.59 4.74
C CYS A 37 2.50 11.26 6.04
N ILE A 38 2.78 10.12 6.67
CA ILE A 38 2.21 9.76 7.97
C ILE A 38 2.54 10.80 9.04
N PHE A 39 3.80 11.24 9.12
CA PHE A 39 4.21 12.25 10.08
C PHE A 39 3.44 13.56 9.89
N GLY A 40 3.31 14.03 8.64
CA GLY A 40 2.54 15.22 8.31
C GLY A 40 1.05 15.07 8.66
N LEU A 41 0.46 13.92 8.38
CA LEU A 41 -0.93 13.61 8.69
C LEU A 41 -1.19 13.61 10.20
N LYS A 42 -0.36 12.90 10.98
CA LYS A 42 -0.44 12.89 12.45
C LYS A 42 -0.36 14.30 13.01
N ARG A 43 0.65 15.08 12.58
CA ARG A 43 0.79 16.47 13.00
C ARG A 43 -0.43 17.32 12.66
N SER A 44 -1.04 17.11 11.50
CA SER A 44 -2.22 17.85 11.06
C SER A 44 -3.46 17.51 11.88
N ILE A 45 -3.60 16.25 12.30
CA ILE A 45 -4.65 15.79 13.22
C ILE A 45 -4.44 16.44 14.59
N ASP A 46 -3.22 16.34 15.14
CA ASP A 46 -2.86 16.90 16.45
C ASP A 46 -3.07 18.41 16.50
N SER A 47 -2.73 19.10 15.41
CA SER A 47 -2.88 20.56 15.28
C SER A 47 -4.28 21.01 14.87
N ARG A 48 -5.21 20.08 14.66
CA ARG A 48 -6.61 20.33 14.24
C ARG A 48 -6.74 21.24 13.01
N TYR A 49 -5.93 20.99 11.98
CA TYR A 49 -6.00 21.77 10.73
C TYR A 49 -7.28 21.54 9.90
N GLY A 50 -8.18 20.68 10.37
CA GLY A 50 -9.48 20.42 9.74
C GLY A 50 -9.34 19.40 8.60
N ILE A 51 -9.14 19.89 7.37
CA ILE A 51 -9.12 19.05 6.16
C ILE A 51 -7.70 18.93 5.62
N VAL A 52 -7.26 17.71 5.33
CA VAL A 52 -5.96 17.40 4.70
C VAL A 52 -6.18 16.53 3.47
N THR A 53 -5.47 16.86 2.39
CA THR A 53 -5.53 16.12 1.12
C THR A 53 -4.18 15.48 0.82
N ILE A 54 -4.21 14.20 0.45
CA ILE A 54 -3.03 13.46 0.00
C ILE A 54 -3.06 13.38 -1.52
N LEU A 55 -2.02 13.91 -2.16
CA LEU A 55 -1.85 13.91 -3.61
C LEU A 55 -0.84 12.84 -4.04
N GLY A 56 -1.07 12.26 -5.21
CA GLY A 56 -0.17 11.26 -5.80
C GLY A 56 -0.81 10.59 -7.02
N ASN A 57 0.03 10.04 -7.89
CA ASN A 57 -0.41 9.42 -9.14
C ASN A 57 -1.24 8.13 -8.93
N TYR A 58 -1.88 7.63 -9.98
CA TYR A 58 -2.54 6.32 -9.92
C TYR A 58 -1.55 5.22 -9.50
N GLY A 59 -1.99 4.29 -8.65
CA GLY A 59 -1.16 3.18 -8.17
C GLY A 59 -0.14 3.52 -7.08
N THR A 60 -0.01 4.77 -6.62
CA THR A 60 1.02 5.16 -5.62
C THR A 60 0.65 4.84 -4.16
N GLY A 61 -0.31 3.93 -3.92
CA GLY A 61 -0.60 3.47 -2.56
C GLY A 61 -1.36 4.44 -1.65
N LYS A 62 -1.98 5.52 -2.15
CA LYS A 62 -2.75 6.49 -1.31
C LYS A 62 -3.83 5.84 -0.43
N THR A 63 -4.60 4.89 -0.99
CA THR A 63 -5.63 4.18 -0.23
C THR A 63 -5.02 3.21 0.79
N SER A 64 -3.93 2.54 0.42
CA SER A 64 -3.18 1.67 1.33
C SER A 64 -2.60 2.46 2.50
N LEU A 65 -2.05 3.66 2.24
CA LEU A 65 -1.56 4.60 3.24
C LEU A 65 -2.63 4.96 4.27
N MET A 66 -3.82 5.32 3.81
CA MET A 66 -4.94 5.64 4.70
C MET A 66 -5.36 4.45 5.55
N ARG A 67 -5.41 3.24 4.97
CA ARG A 67 -5.77 2.03 5.72
C ARG A 67 -4.74 1.69 6.80
N ALA A 68 -3.46 1.78 6.48
CA ALA A 68 -2.39 1.52 7.44
C ALA A 68 -2.30 2.61 8.53
N LEU A 69 -2.63 3.87 8.22
CA LEU A 69 -2.77 4.91 9.26
C LEU A 69 -3.91 4.61 10.24
N LEU A 70 -5.05 4.09 9.74
CA LEU A 70 -6.24 3.78 10.55
C LEU A 70 -6.16 2.46 11.31
N ALA A 71 -5.27 1.55 10.91
CA ALA A 71 -5.05 0.28 11.61
C ALA A 71 -4.20 0.44 12.88
N HIS A 72 -3.62 1.63 13.10
CA HIS A 72 -2.85 2.03 14.28
C HIS A 72 -3.60 3.07 15.11
#